data_AF-A0A642UVB8-F1
#
_entry.id   AF-A0A642UVB8-F1
#
_cell.length_a   1.000
_cell.length_b   1.000
_cell.length_c   1.000
_cell.angle_alpha   90.00
_cell.angle_beta   90.00
_cell.angle_gamma   90.00
#
_symmetry.space_group_name_H-M   'P 1'
#
loop_
_entity.id
_entity.type
_entity.pdbx_description
1 polymer ?
#
loop_
_entity_poly.entity_id
_entity_poly.type
_entity_poly.pdbx_seq_one_letter_code
_entity_poly.pdbx_strand_id
1 'polypeptide(L)'
;MSDEGYARLPGIEQVSRVAHSAINRLQEEAVQLSHTPAGRVIATILEDDDAEERVEHFRYQQDLERKLTVTSVIGLGFTVMGVPFGISSTLGISLICGGNVTLLYGWAVVSFFSTMVVLSLSEIISKYPSAGGVYHMSAILSSDRHSRASSWFTGWLLLIGNWTYAVSIMFAGSQFILSVLGMHNFDLAGNVFLTLLVYFIILALSGFIIYKFSRHLERINKACIYWTIYTVLAIDFMLMFYSRSHNSPKEILTAFDNSRSGWPDAMAFIVGLQAGSFTMSGYGMIFSLSDEVKNPEKNMPKGAVSAILMATVVGFIFIIPILTVLPSMDQLLDKNPNIMPIDLVFHIATESYIISTLLAILLVGTVIFQSIGALTTASRTVYALARDGALPYKEKFVTVDSVEEYKMPKNALFLSMVVTAIVSLLSLVSTSAFSAFLGASVMSLALANGIPIFISMLHGRKKVKGSGFRLRYFGWIVNFLAVLWVFASVGILCLPVVIRGLNAVNMNWASLVVAAFVAVASVGWLAYGKKGFVGPELDTDYINELEQYELADESNSVEVDLASNFDDDATMFNNDELDLGGTEGEVDDPLAKRQVIFTA
;
A
#
# COMPACT_ATOMS: atom_id res chain seq x y z
N MET A 1 -23.65 -76.79 -29.51
CA MET A 1 -22.19 -76.93 -29.76
C MET A 1 -21.51 -75.94 -28.83
N SER A 2 -20.74 -76.47 -27.86
CA SER A 2 -19.68 -75.85 -27.03
C SER A 2 -19.97 -74.47 -26.41
N ASP A 3 -20.10 -74.24 -25.10
CA ASP A 3 -19.34 -74.75 -23.94
C ASP A 3 -17.84 -74.94 -24.19
N GLU A 4 -17.09 -73.84 -24.05
CA GLU A 4 -15.65 -73.88 -23.75
C GLU A 4 -15.16 -72.57 -23.08
N GLY A 5 -14.78 -72.72 -21.80
CA GLY A 5 -13.56 -72.15 -21.19
C GLY A 5 -13.25 -70.65 -21.28
N TYR A 6 -13.60 -69.90 -20.23
CA TYR A 6 -12.71 -68.85 -19.70
C TYR A 6 -12.40 -69.13 -18.23
N ALA A 7 -11.24 -69.73 -18.00
CA ALA A 7 -10.64 -69.89 -16.69
C ALA A 7 -10.48 -68.51 -16.03
N ARG A 8 -11.13 -68.30 -14.87
CA ARG A 8 -10.86 -67.16 -14.00
C ARG A 8 -9.42 -67.27 -13.51
N LEU A 9 -8.52 -66.45 -14.07
CA LEU A 9 -7.14 -66.34 -13.64
C LEU A 9 -7.12 -65.84 -12.17
N PRO A 10 -6.60 -66.64 -11.21
CA PRO A 10 -6.63 -66.30 -9.77
C PRO A 10 -5.76 -65.09 -9.38
N GLY A 11 -5.04 -64.48 -10.32
CA GLY A 11 -4.19 -63.31 -10.09
C GLY A 11 -4.91 -61.96 -10.12
N ILE A 12 -6.03 -61.81 -10.84
CA ILE A 12 -6.66 -60.49 -11.05
C ILE A 12 -7.37 -60.00 -9.78
N GLU A 13 -8.04 -60.89 -9.04
CA GLU A 13 -8.63 -60.55 -7.75
C GLU A 13 -7.56 -60.18 -6.70
N GLN A 14 -6.40 -60.85 -6.75
CA GLN A 14 -5.32 -60.61 -5.80
C GLN A 14 -4.63 -59.27 -6.08
N VAL A 15 -4.39 -58.94 -7.35
CA VAL A 15 -3.87 -57.62 -7.77
C VAL A 15 -4.87 -56.51 -7.45
N SER A 16 -6.17 -56.73 -7.68
CA SER A 16 -7.22 -55.75 -7.34
C SER A 16 -7.31 -55.48 -5.84
N ARG A 17 -7.22 -56.53 -5.00
CA ARG A 17 -7.19 -56.37 -3.52
C ARG A 17 -5.94 -55.65 -3.04
N VAL A 18 -4.78 -55.95 -3.61
CA VAL A 18 -3.52 -55.27 -3.26
C VAL A 18 -3.60 -53.79 -3.67
N ALA A 19 -4.11 -53.48 -4.87
CA ALA A 19 -4.31 -52.11 -5.33
C ALA A 19 -5.30 -51.34 -4.44
N HIS A 20 -6.46 -51.92 -4.10
CA HIS A 20 -7.41 -51.30 -3.16
C HIS A 20 -6.81 -51.09 -1.77
N SER A 21 -6.02 -52.05 -1.27
CA SER A 21 -5.35 -51.90 0.03
C SER A 21 -4.27 -50.81 0.01
N ALA A 22 -3.57 -50.63 -1.11
CA ALA A 22 -2.58 -49.58 -1.29
C ALA A 22 -3.25 -48.20 -1.39
N ILE A 23 -4.36 -48.09 -2.14
CA ILE A 23 -5.17 -46.86 -2.23
C ILE A 23 -5.70 -46.46 -0.87
N ASN A 24 -6.27 -47.40 -0.10
CA ASN A 24 -6.77 -47.11 1.24
C ASN A 24 -5.66 -46.65 2.20
N ARG A 25 -4.47 -47.26 2.14
CA ARG A 25 -3.32 -46.82 2.94
C ARG A 25 -2.84 -45.42 2.54
N LEU A 26 -2.80 -45.11 1.24
CA LEU A 26 -2.44 -43.79 0.75
C LEU A 26 -3.48 -42.74 1.15
N GLN A 27 -4.78 -43.10 1.16
CA GLN A 27 -5.85 -42.24 1.66
C GLN A 27 -5.74 -42.01 3.17
N GLU A 28 -5.46 -43.05 3.96
CA GLU A 28 -5.25 -42.93 5.41
C GLU A 28 -4.01 -42.07 5.73
N GLU A 29 -2.90 -42.25 5.01
CA GLU A 29 -1.70 -41.43 5.14
C GLU A 29 -1.96 -39.97 4.73
N ALA A 30 -2.70 -39.73 3.65
CA ALA A 30 -3.09 -38.39 3.22
C ALA A 30 -4.00 -37.70 4.25
N VAL A 31 -4.92 -38.43 4.88
CA VAL A 31 -5.77 -37.93 5.97
C VAL A 31 -4.94 -37.64 7.22
N GLN A 32 -3.99 -38.48 7.58
CA GLN A 32 -3.08 -38.20 8.70
C GLN A 32 -2.19 -36.98 8.45
N LEU A 33 -1.65 -36.84 7.23
CA LEU A 33 -0.89 -35.68 6.81
C LEU A 33 -1.74 -34.41 6.86
N SER A 34 -2.98 -34.43 6.36
CA SER A 34 -3.88 -33.27 6.35
C SER A 34 -4.22 -32.75 7.76
N HIS A 35 -4.13 -33.59 8.80
CA HIS A 35 -4.33 -33.15 10.18
C HIS A 35 -3.12 -32.44 10.81
N THR A 36 -1.92 -32.59 10.24
CA THR A 36 -0.72 -31.87 10.67
C THR A 36 -0.78 -30.39 10.29
N PRO A 37 -0.10 -29.48 11.01
CA PRO A 37 -0.05 -28.07 10.63
C PRO A 37 0.45 -27.86 9.19
N ALA A 38 1.45 -28.64 8.76
CA ALA A 38 1.98 -28.59 7.40
C ALA A 38 0.98 -29.13 6.36
N GLY A 39 0.29 -30.23 6.64
CA GLY A 39 -0.69 -30.78 5.70
C GLY A 39 -1.98 -29.97 5.60
N ARG A 40 -2.40 -29.26 6.66
CA ARG A 40 -3.48 -28.27 6.54
C ARG A 40 -3.11 -27.12 5.61
N VAL A 41 -1.86 -26.65 5.68
CA VAL A 41 -1.35 -25.63 4.76
C VAL A 41 -1.35 -26.17 3.32
N ILE A 42 -0.87 -27.39 3.09
CA ILE A 42 -0.85 -28.04 1.77
C ILE A 42 -2.27 -28.28 1.22
N ALA A 43 -3.22 -28.75 2.03
CA ALA A 43 -4.62 -28.92 1.60
C ALA A 43 -5.27 -27.58 1.25
N THR A 44 -4.99 -26.53 2.04
CA THR A 44 -5.49 -25.18 1.77
C THR A 44 -4.93 -24.61 0.46
N ILE A 45 -3.67 -24.95 0.13
CA ILE A 45 -3.01 -24.56 -1.12
C ILE A 45 -3.67 -25.22 -2.33
N LEU A 46 -3.95 -26.53 -2.25
CA LEU A 46 -4.53 -27.28 -3.37
C LEU A 46 -5.96 -26.83 -3.69
N GLU A 47 -6.76 -26.51 -2.67
CA GLU A 47 -8.13 -25.98 -2.84
C GLU A 47 -8.19 -24.53 -3.37
N ASP A 48 -7.12 -23.75 -3.33
CA ASP A 48 -7.12 -22.35 -3.82
C ASP A 48 -6.97 -22.25 -5.34
N ASP A 49 -6.44 -23.30 -5.98
CA ASP A 49 -6.29 -23.38 -7.44
C ASP A 49 -7.63 -23.55 -8.17
N ASP A 50 -8.58 -24.26 -7.55
CA ASP A 50 -9.88 -24.60 -8.13
C ASP A 50 -11.00 -23.61 -7.71
N ALA A 51 -10.69 -22.59 -6.91
CA ALA A 51 -11.68 -21.63 -6.44
C ALA A 51 -12.07 -20.61 -7.52
N GLU A 52 -13.37 -20.41 -7.72
CA GLU A 52 -13.90 -19.36 -8.61
C GLU A 52 -13.59 -17.95 -8.08
N GLU A 53 -13.43 -16.99 -9.00
CA GLU A 53 -13.20 -15.59 -8.64
C GLU A 53 -14.48 -15.00 -8.05
N ARG A 54 -14.44 -14.60 -6.77
CA ARG A 54 -15.58 -13.98 -6.08
C ARG A 54 -15.22 -12.60 -5.57
N VAL A 55 -15.95 -11.59 -6.03
CA VAL A 55 -15.78 -10.18 -5.62
C VAL A 55 -16.90 -9.78 -4.67
N GLU A 56 -16.50 -9.33 -3.49
CA GLU A 56 -17.41 -9.07 -2.38
C GLU A 56 -17.90 -7.62 -2.41
N HIS A 57 -19.21 -7.42 -2.25
CA HIS A 57 -19.86 -6.12 -2.31
C HIS A 57 -20.27 -5.63 -0.91
N PHE A 58 -20.26 -4.32 -0.72
CA PHE A 58 -20.55 -3.68 0.57
C PHE A 58 -21.91 -3.00 0.54
N ARG A 59 -22.61 -3.03 1.68
CA ARG A 59 -23.98 -2.51 1.82
C ARG A 59 -24.09 -0.98 1.79
N TYR A 60 -22.97 -0.25 1.84
CA TYR A 60 -22.99 1.21 1.89
C TYR A 60 -23.21 1.82 0.50
N GLN A 61 -23.89 2.97 0.45
CA GLN A 61 -24.05 3.73 -0.80
C GLN A 61 -22.70 4.35 -1.22
N GLN A 62 -22.22 3.99 -2.41
CA GLN A 62 -20.99 4.53 -2.97
C GLN A 62 -21.24 5.95 -3.52
N ASP A 63 -21.03 6.96 -2.67
CA ASP A 63 -21.30 8.36 -3.04
C ASP A 63 -20.21 8.98 -3.93
N LEU A 64 -19.00 8.41 -3.96
CA LEU A 64 -17.88 8.90 -4.76
C LEU A 64 -17.89 8.30 -6.17
N GLU A 65 -17.61 9.13 -7.17
CA GLU A 65 -17.60 8.70 -8.58
C GLU A 65 -16.34 7.90 -8.93
N ARG A 66 -16.50 6.73 -9.55
CA ARG A 66 -15.41 5.86 -10.05
C ARG A 66 -14.71 6.49 -11.27
N LYS A 67 -13.76 7.39 -11.02
CA LYS A 67 -13.04 8.16 -12.06
C LYS A 67 -11.61 7.71 -12.27
N LEU A 68 -10.94 7.25 -11.21
CA LEU A 68 -9.53 6.94 -11.22
C LEU A 68 -9.24 5.69 -12.05
N THR A 69 -8.34 5.86 -13.01
CA THR A 69 -7.79 4.81 -13.86
C THR A 69 -6.59 4.14 -13.17
N VAL A 70 -6.14 2.97 -13.66
CA VAL A 70 -4.92 2.30 -13.18
C VAL A 70 -3.73 3.25 -13.14
N THR A 71 -3.53 4.05 -14.20
CA THR A 71 -2.45 5.05 -14.28
C THR A 71 -2.57 6.10 -13.18
N SER A 72 -3.79 6.47 -12.79
CA SER A 72 -4.03 7.42 -11.70
C SER A 72 -3.62 6.83 -10.36
N VAL A 73 -3.92 5.55 -10.12
CA VAL A 73 -3.50 4.81 -8.91
C VAL A 73 -1.98 4.68 -8.86
N ILE A 74 -1.35 4.32 -9.99
CA ILE A 74 0.11 4.27 -10.11
C ILE A 74 0.72 5.63 -9.75
N GLY A 75 0.18 6.70 -10.36
CA GLY A 75 0.66 8.06 -10.14
C GLY A 75 0.52 8.51 -8.70
N LEU A 76 -0.64 8.27 -8.09
CA LEU A 76 -0.86 8.62 -6.69
C LEU A 76 0.09 7.83 -5.76
N GLY A 77 0.19 6.51 -5.92
CA GLY A 77 1.06 5.68 -5.07
C GLY A 77 2.53 6.08 -5.20
N PHE A 78 3.01 6.24 -6.42
CA PHE A 78 4.37 6.69 -6.69
C PHE A 78 4.65 8.09 -6.13
N THR A 79 3.69 9.00 -6.27
CA THR A 79 3.79 10.37 -5.76
C THR A 79 3.83 10.42 -4.24
N VAL A 80 2.99 9.66 -3.55
CA VAL A 80 2.94 9.63 -2.08
C VAL A 80 4.22 9.03 -1.48
N MET A 81 4.87 8.09 -2.16
CA MET A 81 6.21 7.62 -1.79
C MET A 81 7.29 8.66 -2.09
N GLY A 82 7.14 9.47 -3.15
CA GLY A 82 7.98 10.65 -3.42
C GLY A 82 9.48 10.32 -3.43
N VAL A 83 9.85 9.22 -4.10
CA VAL A 83 11.17 8.58 -4.03
C VAL A 83 12.38 9.54 -4.06
N PRO A 84 12.53 10.44 -5.06
CA PRO A 84 13.71 11.30 -5.10
C PRO A 84 13.82 12.22 -3.89
N PHE A 85 12.69 12.81 -3.44
CA PHE A 85 12.69 13.64 -2.25
C PHE A 85 12.84 12.85 -0.96
N GLY A 86 12.20 11.68 -0.85
CA GLY A 86 12.34 10.79 0.31
C GLY A 86 13.78 10.35 0.54
N ILE A 87 14.47 9.92 -0.53
CA ILE A 87 15.90 9.57 -0.48
C ILE A 87 16.74 10.79 -0.10
N SER A 88 16.45 11.95 -0.70
CA SER A 88 17.18 13.19 -0.45
C SER A 88 17.08 13.69 1.00
N SER A 89 15.85 13.71 1.54
CA SER A 89 15.57 14.18 2.91
C SER A 89 16.10 13.22 3.98
N THR A 90 16.22 11.92 3.66
CA THR A 90 16.74 10.90 4.59
C THR A 90 18.20 10.52 4.34
N LEU A 91 18.86 11.16 3.36
CA LEU A 91 20.23 10.82 2.95
C LEU A 91 21.20 10.82 4.13
N GLY A 92 21.09 11.79 5.04
CA GLY A 92 21.94 11.86 6.23
C GLY A 92 21.91 10.60 7.10
N ILE A 93 20.75 9.93 7.22
CA ILE A 93 20.62 8.68 7.99
C ILE A 93 21.48 7.59 7.34
N SER A 94 21.37 7.41 6.02
CA SER A 94 22.16 6.42 5.28
C SER A 94 23.66 6.72 5.36
N LEU A 95 24.05 7.99 5.25
CA LEU A 95 25.45 8.42 5.31
C LEU A 95 26.08 8.12 6.68
N ILE A 96 25.36 8.39 7.77
CA ILE A 96 25.84 8.14 9.14
C ILE A 96 25.97 6.64 9.46
N CYS A 97 25.02 5.83 8.96
CA CYS A 97 24.87 4.42 9.31
C CYS A 97 25.66 3.45 8.41
N GLY A 98 26.42 3.94 7.44
CA GLY A 98 27.27 3.11 6.60
C GLY A 98 27.49 3.60 5.17
N GLY A 99 27.18 4.87 4.87
CA GLY A 99 27.49 5.48 3.58
C GLY A 99 26.86 4.76 2.38
N ASN A 100 27.71 4.44 1.40
CA ASN A 100 27.31 3.93 0.09
C ASN A 100 26.56 2.60 0.19
N VAL A 101 27.13 1.65 0.94
CA VAL A 101 26.55 0.31 1.12
C VAL A 101 25.16 0.40 1.74
N THR A 102 24.98 1.25 2.75
CA THR A 102 23.67 1.43 3.41
C THR A 102 22.66 2.08 2.47
N LEU A 103 23.05 3.10 1.71
CA LEU A 103 22.15 3.76 0.77
C LEU A 103 21.70 2.79 -0.35
N LEU A 104 22.64 2.08 -0.98
CA LEU A 104 22.36 1.23 -2.14
C LEU A 104 21.65 -0.08 -1.76
N TYR A 105 22.27 -0.87 -0.88
CA TYR A 105 21.73 -2.18 -0.50
C TYR A 105 20.59 -2.04 0.49
N GLY A 106 20.58 -1.00 1.33
CA GLY A 106 19.44 -0.71 2.19
C GLY A 106 18.18 -0.38 1.36
N TRP A 107 18.32 0.38 0.28
CA TRP A 107 17.23 0.61 -0.67
C TRP A 107 16.71 -0.70 -1.28
N ALA A 108 17.61 -1.58 -1.71
CA ALA A 108 17.26 -2.89 -2.26
C ALA A 108 16.46 -3.75 -1.27
N VAL A 109 16.94 -3.86 -0.02
CA VAL A 109 16.30 -4.63 1.04
C VAL A 109 14.92 -4.09 1.36
N VAL A 110 14.80 -2.77 1.60
CA VAL A 110 13.52 -2.14 1.93
C VAL A 110 12.53 -2.28 0.78
N SER A 111 12.98 -2.13 -0.47
CA SER A 111 12.13 -2.25 -1.66
C SER A 111 11.58 -3.66 -1.84
N PHE A 112 12.42 -4.67 -1.65
CA PHE A 112 12.02 -6.07 -1.72
C PHE A 112 10.91 -6.37 -0.70
N PHE A 113 11.13 -6.04 0.57
CA PHE A 113 10.15 -6.35 1.61
C PHE A 113 8.88 -5.48 1.51
N SER A 114 9.00 -4.21 1.14
CA SER A 114 7.83 -3.35 0.90
C SER A 114 6.97 -3.87 -0.25
N THR A 115 7.59 -4.44 -1.28
CA THR A 115 6.87 -5.12 -2.37
C THR A 115 6.08 -6.32 -1.85
N MET A 116 6.62 -7.10 -0.90
CA MET A 116 5.87 -8.22 -0.29
C MET A 116 4.62 -7.74 0.45
N VAL A 117 4.72 -6.62 1.18
CA VAL A 117 3.56 -6.01 1.86
C VAL A 117 2.49 -5.61 0.84
N VAL A 118 2.90 -4.92 -0.23
CA VAL A 118 1.97 -4.47 -1.28
C VAL A 118 1.34 -5.64 -2.03
N LEU A 119 2.09 -6.69 -2.36
CA LEU A 119 1.56 -7.90 -2.99
C LEU A 119 0.47 -8.56 -2.12
N SER A 120 0.72 -8.68 -0.81
CA SER A 120 -0.25 -9.24 0.12
C SER A 120 -1.54 -8.41 0.23
N LEU A 121 -1.42 -7.09 0.37
CA LEU A 121 -2.58 -6.20 0.39
C LEU A 121 -3.32 -6.17 -0.95
N SER A 122 -2.61 -6.33 -2.05
CA SER A 122 -3.16 -6.36 -3.41
C SER A 122 -4.01 -7.62 -3.64
N GLU A 123 -3.63 -8.76 -3.07
CA GLU A 123 -4.45 -9.96 -3.05
C GLU A 123 -5.75 -9.73 -2.26
N ILE A 124 -5.66 -9.14 -1.07
CA ILE A 124 -6.83 -8.90 -0.22
C ILE A 124 -7.80 -7.89 -0.88
N ILE A 125 -7.31 -6.75 -1.39
CA ILE A 125 -8.17 -5.73 -2.00
C ILE A 125 -8.85 -6.22 -3.28
N SER A 126 -8.22 -7.16 -4.01
CA SER A 126 -8.82 -7.71 -5.22
C SER A 126 -10.09 -8.51 -4.94
N LYS A 127 -10.20 -9.07 -3.73
CA LYS A 127 -11.41 -9.77 -3.26
C LYS A 127 -12.38 -8.83 -2.56
N TYR A 128 -11.86 -7.91 -1.75
CA TYR A 128 -12.63 -6.99 -0.91
C TYR A 128 -12.38 -5.52 -1.30
N PRO A 129 -12.82 -5.08 -2.49
CA PRO A 129 -12.58 -3.71 -2.94
C PRO A 129 -13.45 -2.71 -2.14
N SER A 130 -12.83 -2.00 -1.20
CA SER A 130 -13.53 -0.99 -0.37
C SER A 130 -12.71 0.27 -0.14
N ALA A 131 -13.35 1.43 -0.10
CA ALA A 131 -12.73 2.68 0.39
C ALA A 131 -12.27 2.64 1.84
N GLY A 132 -12.75 1.68 2.64
CA GLY A 132 -12.18 1.46 3.97
C GLY A 132 -10.75 0.95 3.94
N GLY A 133 -10.25 0.47 2.78
CA GLY A 133 -8.88 -0.01 2.62
C GLY A 133 -8.51 -1.02 3.71
N VAL A 134 -7.33 -0.84 4.31
CA VAL A 134 -6.76 -1.82 5.25
C VAL A 134 -7.57 -2.02 6.54
N TYR A 135 -8.36 -1.05 6.99
CA TYR A 135 -9.18 -1.25 8.19
C TYR A 135 -10.42 -2.10 7.92
N HIS A 136 -11.01 -2.02 6.72
CA HIS A 136 -12.04 -2.98 6.28
C HIS A 136 -11.47 -4.38 6.14
N MET A 137 -10.32 -4.50 5.50
CA MET A 137 -9.61 -5.78 5.37
C MET A 137 -9.41 -6.43 6.75
N SER A 138 -8.98 -5.66 7.74
CA SER A 138 -8.76 -6.17 9.10
C SER A 138 -10.05 -6.63 9.81
N ALA A 139 -11.20 -6.04 9.47
CA ALA A 139 -12.49 -6.43 10.02
C ALA A 139 -12.97 -7.75 9.40
N ILE A 140 -12.93 -7.82 8.06
CA ILE A 140 -13.45 -8.93 7.27
C ILE A 140 -12.62 -10.19 7.50
N LEU A 141 -11.30 -10.05 7.57
CA LEU A 141 -10.39 -11.18 7.78
C LEU A 141 -10.43 -11.71 9.22
N SER A 142 -10.88 -10.91 10.18
CA SER A 142 -10.96 -11.28 11.58
C SER A 142 -12.16 -12.19 11.88
N SER A 143 -12.15 -12.81 13.05
CA SER A 143 -13.32 -13.48 13.62
C SER A 143 -14.40 -12.46 14.01
N ASP A 144 -15.68 -12.82 13.95
CA ASP A 144 -16.80 -11.92 14.24
C ASP A 144 -16.69 -11.21 15.59
N ARG A 145 -16.17 -11.91 16.61
CA ARG A 145 -15.94 -11.37 17.96
C ARG A 145 -14.94 -10.22 17.98
N HIS A 146 -13.91 -10.27 17.13
CA HIS A 146 -12.79 -9.32 17.13
C HIS A 146 -12.83 -8.36 15.94
N SER A 147 -13.75 -8.54 14.98
CA SER A 147 -13.84 -7.77 13.74
C SER A 147 -13.93 -6.26 13.95
N ARG A 148 -14.85 -5.80 14.80
CA ARG A 148 -15.00 -4.36 15.10
C ARG A 148 -13.76 -3.78 15.79
N ALA A 149 -13.13 -4.56 16.68
CA ALA A 149 -11.95 -4.10 17.41
C ALA A 149 -10.73 -4.01 16.49
N SER A 150 -10.45 -5.04 15.68
CA SER A 150 -9.32 -5.03 14.72
C SER A 150 -9.47 -3.88 13.72
N SER A 151 -10.69 -3.68 13.21
CA SER A 151 -11.05 -2.57 12.33
C SER A 151 -10.83 -1.21 12.97
N TRP A 152 -11.28 -1.02 14.22
CA TRP A 152 -11.08 0.23 14.95
C TRP A 152 -9.60 0.58 15.12
N PHE A 153 -8.79 -0.35 15.64
CA PHE A 153 -7.36 -0.08 15.86
C PHE A 153 -6.61 0.15 14.55
N THR A 154 -6.89 -0.66 13.52
CA THR A 154 -6.30 -0.48 12.19
C THR A 154 -6.68 0.86 11.58
N GLY A 155 -7.95 1.25 11.70
CA GLY A 155 -8.46 2.52 11.19
C GLY A 155 -7.83 3.73 11.87
N TRP A 156 -7.71 3.72 13.20
CA TRP A 156 -7.06 4.82 13.92
C TRP A 156 -5.55 4.89 13.68
N LEU A 157 -4.86 3.76 13.59
CA LEU A 157 -3.44 3.73 13.21
C LEU A 157 -3.24 4.25 11.79
N LEU A 158 -4.12 3.89 10.85
CA LEU A 158 -4.10 4.40 9.48
C LEU A 158 -4.36 5.91 9.45
N LEU A 159 -5.38 6.39 10.17
CA LEU A 159 -5.77 7.79 10.19
C LEU A 159 -4.69 8.69 10.78
N ILE A 160 -4.20 8.34 11.97
CA ILE A 160 -3.11 9.08 12.62
C ILE A 160 -1.87 8.97 11.73
N GLY A 161 -1.53 7.79 11.24
CA GLY A 161 -0.43 7.60 10.29
C GLY A 161 -0.51 8.53 9.09
N ASN A 162 -1.68 8.64 8.44
CA ASN A 162 -1.88 9.51 7.28
C ASN A 162 -1.70 11.00 7.59
N TRP A 163 -2.30 11.50 8.68
CA TRP A 163 -2.12 12.91 9.08
C TRP A 163 -0.67 13.21 9.40
N THR A 164 -0.03 12.35 10.18
CA THR A 164 1.32 12.58 10.68
C THR A 164 2.38 12.39 9.59
N TYR A 165 2.16 11.50 8.64
CA TYR A 165 2.98 11.35 7.43
C TYR A 165 2.86 12.57 6.51
N ALA A 166 1.65 13.11 6.32
CA ALA A 166 1.46 14.36 5.59
C ALA A 166 2.21 15.54 6.25
N VAL A 167 2.20 15.63 7.58
CA VAL A 167 3.02 16.60 8.32
C VAL A 167 4.51 16.38 8.03
N SER A 168 4.99 15.14 8.06
CA SER A 168 6.39 14.79 7.80
C SER A 168 6.87 15.28 6.44
N ILE A 169 6.09 15.03 5.38
CA ILE A 169 6.42 15.44 4.00
C ILE A 169 6.54 16.96 3.89
N MET A 170 5.50 17.68 4.31
CA MET A 170 5.46 19.14 4.15
C MET A 170 6.51 19.83 5.03
N PHE A 171 6.78 19.29 6.22
CA PHE A 171 7.77 19.86 7.13
C PHE A 171 9.20 19.59 6.63
N ALA A 172 9.52 18.36 6.22
CA ALA A 172 10.80 18.04 5.60
C ALA A 172 11.01 18.87 4.33
N GLY A 173 9.97 19.03 3.52
CA GLY A 173 9.98 19.89 2.33
C GLY A 173 10.25 21.36 2.65
N SER A 174 9.70 21.85 3.75
CA SER A 174 9.96 23.22 4.23
C SER A 174 11.41 23.39 4.67
N GLN A 175 11.95 22.43 5.43
CA GLN A 175 13.36 22.44 5.82
C GLN A 175 14.29 22.37 4.60
N PHE A 176 13.93 21.57 3.59
CA PHE A 176 14.67 21.48 2.34
C PHE A 176 14.68 22.82 1.58
N ILE A 177 13.52 23.46 1.41
CA ILE A 177 13.44 24.81 0.78
C ILE A 177 14.34 25.82 1.51
N LEU A 178 14.35 25.79 2.85
CA LEU A 178 15.19 26.69 3.65
C LEU A 178 16.68 26.33 3.58
N SER A 179 17.02 25.05 3.49
CA SER A 179 18.39 24.56 3.29
C SER A 179 18.98 25.11 1.99
N VAL A 180 18.19 25.11 0.90
CA VAL A 180 18.58 25.67 -0.40
C VAL A 180 18.86 27.17 -0.32
N LEU A 181 18.02 27.92 0.38
CA LEU A 181 18.25 29.35 0.63
C LEU A 181 19.45 29.60 1.55
N GLY A 182 19.70 28.69 2.49
CA GLY A 182 20.82 28.74 3.43
C GLY A 182 22.19 28.64 2.78
N MET A 183 22.31 27.96 1.65
CA MET A 183 23.54 27.93 0.85
C MET A 183 24.00 29.32 0.37
N HIS A 184 23.12 30.33 0.36
CA HIS A 184 23.43 31.70 0.00
C HIS A 184 23.78 32.61 1.19
N ASN A 185 24.29 32.05 2.29
CA ASN A 185 24.66 32.75 3.54
C ASN A 185 23.50 33.41 4.30
N PHE A 186 22.27 32.92 4.11
CA PHE A 186 21.15 33.26 4.98
C PHE A 186 21.04 32.19 6.06
N ASP A 187 21.44 32.46 7.30
CA ASP A 187 21.30 31.49 8.42
C ASP A 187 19.82 31.34 8.82
N LEU A 188 19.06 30.63 7.98
CA LEU A 188 17.61 30.48 8.04
C LEU A 188 17.19 29.06 8.44
N ALA A 189 18.10 28.08 8.33
CA ALA A 189 17.79 26.66 8.53
C ALA A 189 17.41 26.32 9.98
N GLY A 190 17.94 27.08 10.96
CA GLY A 190 17.61 26.90 12.38
C GLY A 190 16.29 27.56 12.83
N ASN A 191 15.63 28.33 11.96
CA ASN A 191 14.47 29.12 12.36
C ASN A 191 13.17 28.32 12.21
N VAL A 192 12.73 27.69 13.30
CA VAL A 192 11.48 26.90 13.35
C VAL A 192 10.26 27.72 12.91
N PHE A 193 10.19 29.02 13.21
CA PHE A 193 9.08 29.87 12.78
C PHE A 193 9.03 30.02 11.26
N LEU A 194 10.19 30.17 10.61
CA LEU A 194 10.25 30.24 9.16
C LEU A 194 9.91 28.90 8.52
N THR A 195 10.39 27.79 9.08
CA THR A 195 10.01 26.43 8.64
C THR A 195 8.50 26.24 8.70
N LEU A 196 7.86 26.69 9.78
CA LEU A 196 6.42 26.63 9.92
C LEU A 196 5.68 27.56 8.95
N LEU A 197 6.20 28.75 8.67
CA LEU A 197 5.62 29.64 7.67
C LEU A 197 5.58 28.97 6.30
N VAL A 198 6.71 28.40 5.85
CA VAL A 198 6.78 27.67 4.58
C VAL A 198 5.86 26.45 4.61
N TYR A 199 5.82 25.72 5.73
CA TYR A 199 4.91 24.59 5.92
C TYR A 199 3.45 24.99 5.72
N PHE A 200 3.00 26.10 6.33
CA PHE A 200 1.63 26.57 6.18
C PHE A 200 1.32 27.03 4.75
N ILE A 201 2.30 27.60 4.04
CA ILE A 201 2.15 27.93 2.62
C ILE A 201 1.95 26.65 1.79
N ILE A 202 2.77 25.61 2.00
CA ILE A 202 2.63 24.33 1.31
C ILE A 202 1.29 23.69 1.64
N LEU A 203 0.90 23.64 2.91
CA LEU A 203 -0.37 23.07 3.35
C LEU A 203 -1.57 23.80 2.72
N ALA A 204 -1.56 25.13 2.73
CA ALA A 204 -2.61 25.94 2.14
C ALA A 204 -2.67 25.75 0.61
N LEU A 205 -1.52 25.71 -0.06
CA LEU A 205 -1.42 25.48 -1.51
C LEU A 205 -1.94 24.10 -1.88
N SER A 206 -1.48 23.04 -1.22
CA SER A 206 -1.93 21.67 -1.46
C SER A 206 -3.44 21.53 -1.17
N GLY A 207 -3.92 22.07 -0.06
CA GLY A 207 -5.34 22.08 0.27
C GLY A 207 -6.19 22.83 -0.75
N PHE A 208 -5.74 24.01 -1.20
CA PHE A 208 -6.40 24.78 -2.25
C PHE A 208 -6.46 24.02 -3.58
N ILE A 209 -5.35 23.36 -3.97
CA ILE A 209 -5.30 22.57 -5.19
C ILE A 209 -6.32 21.43 -5.13
N ILE A 210 -6.37 20.68 -4.03
CA ILE A 210 -7.33 19.58 -3.87
C ILE A 210 -8.77 20.12 -3.87
N TYR A 211 -9.04 21.22 -3.16
CA TYR A 211 -10.36 21.81 -3.05
C TYR A 211 -10.89 22.32 -4.40
N LYS A 212 -10.08 23.08 -5.14
CA LYS A 212 -10.52 23.75 -6.38
C LYS A 212 -10.34 22.88 -7.63
N PHE A 213 -9.35 21.99 -7.65
CA PHE A 213 -9.00 21.19 -8.83
C PHE A 213 -9.27 19.69 -8.63
N SER A 214 -10.19 19.32 -7.73
CA SER A 214 -10.62 17.93 -7.50
C SER A 214 -11.02 17.20 -8.80
N ARG A 215 -11.69 17.88 -9.74
CA ARG A 215 -12.02 17.35 -11.08
C ARG A 215 -10.79 16.96 -11.91
N HIS A 216 -9.65 17.60 -11.67
CA HIS A 216 -8.41 17.41 -12.42
C HIS A 216 -7.43 16.48 -11.70
N LEU A 217 -7.83 15.85 -10.59
CA LEU A 217 -6.95 15.05 -9.75
C LEU A 217 -6.26 13.90 -10.52
N GLU A 218 -6.95 13.26 -11.47
CA GLU A 218 -6.33 12.29 -12.39
C GLU A 218 -5.22 12.92 -13.26
N ARG A 219 -5.46 14.12 -13.82
CA ARG A 219 -4.44 14.81 -14.65
C ARG A 219 -3.26 15.26 -13.81
N ILE A 220 -3.53 15.72 -12.59
CA ILE A 220 -2.50 16.08 -11.60
C ILE A 220 -1.64 14.85 -11.31
N ASN A 221 -2.24 13.71 -10.95
CA ASN A 221 -1.50 12.47 -10.67
C ASN A 221 -0.66 11.99 -11.85
N LYS A 222 -1.17 12.11 -13.09
CA LYS A 222 -0.40 11.82 -14.31
C LYS A 222 0.77 12.78 -14.47
N ALA A 223 0.55 14.08 -14.28
CA ALA A 223 1.61 15.08 -14.32
C ALA A 223 2.70 14.83 -13.26
N CYS A 224 2.33 14.34 -12.06
CA CYS A 224 3.27 13.98 -11.02
C CYS A 224 4.25 12.88 -11.47
N ILE A 225 3.76 11.85 -12.18
CA ILE A 225 4.62 10.78 -12.71
C ILE A 225 5.67 11.37 -13.64
N TYR A 226 5.22 12.14 -14.64
CA TYR A 226 6.12 12.74 -15.62
C TYR A 226 7.11 13.70 -14.97
N TRP A 227 6.64 14.56 -14.05
CA TRP A 227 7.50 15.48 -13.30
C TRP A 227 8.58 14.76 -12.50
N THR A 228 8.21 13.69 -11.80
CA THR A 228 9.14 12.96 -10.93
C THR A 228 10.18 12.21 -11.75
N ILE A 229 9.78 11.54 -12.84
CA ILE A 229 10.73 10.87 -13.75
C ILE A 229 11.64 11.90 -14.40
N TYR A 230 11.10 13.02 -14.88
CA TYR A 230 11.89 14.11 -15.44
C TYR A 230 12.88 14.68 -14.42
N THR A 231 12.43 14.90 -13.18
CA THR A 231 13.27 15.39 -12.08
C THR A 231 14.46 14.49 -11.83
N VAL A 232 14.22 13.17 -11.72
CA VAL A 232 15.29 12.18 -11.52
C VAL A 232 16.27 12.21 -12.68
N LEU A 233 15.79 12.05 -13.92
CA LEU A 233 16.66 12.03 -15.10
C LEU A 233 17.43 13.33 -15.30
N ALA A 234 16.82 14.49 -15.02
CA ALA A 234 17.47 15.78 -15.13
C ALA A 234 18.55 15.97 -14.06
N ILE A 235 18.28 15.60 -12.81
CA ILE A 235 19.27 15.64 -11.73
C ILE A 235 20.43 14.70 -12.06
N ASP A 236 20.14 13.44 -12.37
CA ASP A 236 21.16 12.42 -12.66
C ASP A 236 22.05 12.84 -13.82
N PHE A 237 21.44 13.33 -14.92
CA PHE A 237 22.19 13.84 -16.07
C PHE A 237 23.07 15.03 -15.70
N MET A 238 22.53 16.02 -14.98
CA MET A 238 23.29 17.22 -14.61
C MET A 238 24.44 16.91 -13.66
N LEU A 239 24.23 16.01 -12.69
CA LEU A 239 25.29 15.57 -11.78
C LEU A 239 26.41 14.87 -12.55
N MET A 240 26.07 13.93 -13.42
CA MET A 240 27.06 13.19 -14.22
C MET A 240 27.78 14.07 -15.24
N PHE A 241 27.11 15.08 -15.79
CA PHE A 241 27.68 15.95 -16.81
C PHE A 241 28.64 17.00 -16.22
N TYR A 242 28.30 17.59 -15.07
CA TYR A 242 29.12 18.64 -14.47
C TYR A 242 30.19 18.13 -13.51
N SER A 243 30.02 16.94 -12.93
CA SER A 243 30.97 16.43 -11.94
C SER A 243 32.36 16.21 -12.54
N ARG A 244 33.37 16.74 -11.85
CA ARG A 244 34.78 16.54 -12.20
C ARG A 244 35.39 15.30 -11.56
N SER A 245 34.73 14.73 -10.56
CA SER A 245 35.21 13.55 -9.83
C SER A 245 34.12 12.49 -9.77
N HIS A 246 34.53 11.25 -10.01
CA HIS A 246 33.64 10.10 -9.99
C HIS A 246 34.27 9.01 -9.13
N ASN A 247 33.51 8.56 -8.13
CA ASN A 247 33.89 7.44 -7.28
C ASN A 247 34.00 6.17 -8.12
N SER A 248 34.96 5.32 -7.78
CA SER A 248 35.16 4.07 -8.51
C SER A 248 33.97 3.11 -8.28
N PRO A 249 33.64 2.21 -9.22
CA PRO A 249 32.59 1.20 -9.00
C PRO A 249 32.82 0.36 -7.74
N LYS A 250 34.08 0.08 -7.39
CA LYS A 250 34.43 -0.60 -6.15
C LYS A 250 34.00 0.21 -4.93
N GLU A 251 34.26 1.51 -4.92
CA GLU A 251 33.87 2.39 -3.82
C GLU A 251 32.36 2.55 -3.71
N ILE A 252 31.65 2.70 -4.83
CA ILE A 252 30.18 2.75 -4.87
C ILE A 252 29.57 1.47 -4.24
N LEU A 253 30.14 0.30 -4.54
CA LEU A 253 29.58 -0.98 -4.10
C LEU A 253 30.09 -1.45 -2.73
N THR A 254 31.24 -0.98 -2.24
CA THR A 254 31.88 -1.57 -1.05
C THR A 254 32.24 -0.59 0.05
N ALA A 255 32.17 0.73 -0.20
CA ALA A 255 32.49 1.70 0.85
C ALA A 255 31.43 1.68 1.95
N PHE A 256 31.88 1.35 3.15
CA PHE A 256 31.07 1.32 4.37
C PHE A 256 31.82 2.05 5.49
N ASP A 257 31.26 3.15 5.96
CA ASP A 257 31.74 3.92 7.12
C ASP A 257 30.55 4.22 8.05
N ASN A 258 30.56 3.60 9.22
CA ASN A 258 29.58 3.78 10.29
C ASN A 258 30.17 4.47 11.53
N SER A 259 31.39 5.04 11.42
CA SER A 259 32.14 5.60 12.55
C SER A 259 31.37 6.68 13.33
N ARG A 260 30.44 7.37 12.66
CA ARG A 260 29.55 8.41 13.23
C ARG A 260 28.35 7.85 13.98
N SER A 261 27.84 6.68 13.60
CA SER A 261 26.68 6.05 14.25
C SER A 261 27.00 5.51 15.65
N GLY A 262 28.21 4.98 15.82
CA GLY A 262 28.63 4.27 17.03
C GLY A 262 28.11 2.84 17.14
N TRP A 263 27.23 2.40 16.23
CA TRP A 263 26.74 1.02 16.17
C TRP A 263 27.80 0.08 15.57
N PRO A 264 27.83 -1.21 15.96
CA PRO A 264 28.57 -2.24 15.23
C PRO A 264 28.07 -2.37 13.78
N ASP A 265 28.92 -2.79 12.85
CA ASP A 265 28.68 -2.76 11.39
C ASP A 265 27.31 -3.31 10.96
N ALA A 266 26.97 -4.53 11.36
CA ALA A 266 25.69 -5.14 11.01
C ALA A 266 24.49 -4.35 11.56
N MET A 267 24.63 -3.80 12.77
CA MET A 267 23.55 -3.04 13.41
C MET A 267 23.42 -1.65 12.79
N ALA A 268 24.54 -1.02 12.42
CA ALA A 268 24.55 0.26 11.73
C ALA A 268 23.80 0.14 10.39
N PHE A 269 24.08 -0.91 9.61
CA PHE A 269 23.34 -1.19 8.37
C PHE A 269 21.82 -1.35 8.63
N ILE A 270 21.43 -2.14 9.64
CA ILE A 270 20.03 -2.35 10.02
C ILE A 270 19.34 -1.03 10.43
N VAL A 271 20.01 -0.19 11.22
CA VAL A 271 19.52 1.14 11.62
C VAL A 271 19.42 2.06 10.40
N GLY A 272 20.35 1.95 9.46
CA GLY A 272 20.34 2.70 8.20
C GLY A 272 19.13 2.41 7.31
N LEU A 273 18.50 1.23 7.43
CA LEU A 273 17.27 0.87 6.71
C LEU A 273 16.09 1.79 7.03
N GLN A 274 16.17 2.59 8.10
CA GLN A 274 15.20 3.64 8.41
C GLN A 274 14.98 4.58 7.21
N ALA A 275 16.04 5.00 6.50
CA ALA A 275 15.94 5.95 5.39
C ALA A 275 15.04 5.45 4.26
N GLY A 276 15.28 4.21 3.80
CA GLY A 276 14.42 3.56 2.81
C GLY A 276 13.00 3.35 3.34
N SER A 277 12.86 2.99 4.62
CA SER A 277 11.55 2.75 5.24
C SER A 277 10.70 4.02 5.24
N PHE A 278 11.27 5.16 5.64
CA PHE A 278 10.59 6.46 5.58
C PHE A 278 10.08 6.78 4.18
N THR A 279 10.90 6.57 3.15
CA THR A 279 10.56 6.86 1.76
C THR A 279 9.45 5.95 1.23
N MET A 280 9.50 4.65 1.52
CA MET A 280 8.56 3.69 0.93
C MET A 280 7.24 3.57 1.69
N SER A 281 7.05 4.23 2.84
CA SER A 281 5.88 4.03 3.71
C SER A 281 4.52 4.40 3.11
N GLY A 282 4.51 5.20 2.05
CA GLY A 282 3.29 5.72 1.42
C GLY A 282 2.39 4.70 0.72
N TYR A 283 2.85 3.47 0.46
CA TYR A 283 2.13 2.51 -0.39
C TYR A 283 0.76 2.09 0.18
N GLY A 284 0.57 2.06 1.50
CA GLY A 284 -0.68 1.60 2.11
C GLY A 284 -1.80 2.63 2.07
N MET A 285 -1.46 3.90 1.85
CA MET A 285 -2.38 5.02 1.94
C MET A 285 -3.38 5.03 0.78
N ILE A 286 -2.99 4.46 -0.37
CA ILE A 286 -3.79 4.51 -1.60
C ILE A 286 -5.03 3.60 -1.56
N PHE A 287 -5.04 2.56 -0.69
CA PHE A 287 -6.17 1.65 -0.57
C PHE A 287 -7.44 2.34 -0.02
N SER A 288 -7.30 3.50 0.63
CA SER A 288 -8.45 4.32 1.04
C SER A 288 -9.18 5.01 -0.12
N LEU A 289 -8.66 4.93 -1.36
CA LEU A 289 -9.29 5.52 -2.55
C LEU A 289 -10.01 4.49 -3.44
N SER A 290 -10.20 3.26 -2.97
CA SER A 290 -10.78 2.20 -3.81
C SER A 290 -12.15 2.56 -4.40
N ASP A 291 -12.99 3.33 -3.68
CA ASP A 291 -14.29 3.79 -4.22
C ASP A 291 -14.17 4.78 -5.38
N GLU A 292 -13.05 5.48 -5.53
CA GLU A 292 -12.82 6.38 -6.65
C GLU A 292 -12.23 5.65 -7.87
N VAL A 293 -11.85 4.37 -7.75
CA VAL A 293 -11.21 3.59 -8.81
C VAL A 293 -12.23 2.86 -9.68
N LYS A 294 -12.02 2.89 -11.00
CA LYS A 294 -12.78 2.07 -11.95
C LYS A 294 -12.38 0.61 -11.78
N ASN A 295 -13.32 -0.33 -11.69
CA ASN A 295 -13.04 -1.78 -11.55
C ASN A 295 -11.98 -2.05 -10.46
N PRO A 296 -12.22 -1.62 -9.21
CA PRO A 296 -11.22 -1.63 -8.14
C PRO A 296 -10.62 -3.00 -7.88
N GLU A 297 -11.39 -4.08 -8.06
CA GLU A 297 -10.98 -5.48 -7.91
C GLU A 297 -9.79 -5.85 -8.82
N LYS A 298 -9.71 -5.26 -10.02
CA LYS A 298 -8.63 -5.51 -11.00
C LYS A 298 -7.62 -4.38 -11.04
N ASN A 299 -8.07 -3.15 -10.90
CA ASN A 299 -7.24 -1.97 -11.15
C ASN A 299 -6.45 -1.52 -9.91
N MET A 300 -6.96 -1.75 -8.70
CA MET A 300 -6.24 -1.41 -7.47
C MET A 300 -5.00 -2.30 -7.27
N PRO A 301 -5.06 -3.64 -7.40
CA PRO A 301 -3.89 -4.51 -7.29
C PRO A 301 -2.81 -4.16 -8.31
N LYS A 302 -3.19 -4.03 -9.58
CA LYS A 302 -2.27 -3.66 -10.67
C LYS A 302 -1.63 -2.30 -10.41
N GLY A 303 -2.42 -1.31 -10.01
CA GLY A 303 -1.93 0.04 -9.72
C GLY A 303 -0.95 0.08 -8.55
N ALA A 304 -1.27 -0.59 -7.44
CA ALA A 304 -0.43 -0.61 -6.24
C ALA A 304 0.91 -1.33 -6.49
N VAL A 305 0.87 -2.52 -7.11
CA VAL A 305 2.08 -3.29 -7.43
C VAL A 305 2.95 -2.54 -8.44
N SER A 306 2.37 -1.96 -9.49
CA SER A 306 3.14 -1.16 -10.45
C SER A 306 3.75 0.08 -9.80
N ALA A 307 3.05 0.74 -8.87
CA ALA A 307 3.58 1.92 -8.16
C ALA A 307 4.83 1.58 -7.33
N ILE A 308 4.81 0.50 -6.56
CA ILE A 308 5.95 0.11 -5.69
C ILE A 308 7.15 -0.37 -6.51
N LEU A 309 6.91 -1.09 -7.61
CA LEU A 309 7.98 -1.52 -8.52
C LEU A 309 8.59 -0.33 -9.26
N MET A 310 7.77 0.62 -9.73
CA MET A 310 8.26 1.85 -10.35
C MET A 310 9.06 2.69 -9.35
N ALA A 311 8.59 2.81 -8.10
CA ALA A 311 9.32 3.46 -7.03
C ALA A 311 10.69 2.81 -6.80
N THR A 312 10.74 1.49 -6.73
CA THR A 312 11.98 0.71 -6.54
C THR A 312 13.00 1.02 -7.64
N VAL A 313 12.59 0.92 -8.90
CA VAL A 313 13.48 1.15 -10.07
C VAL A 313 13.96 2.60 -10.12
N VAL A 314 13.05 3.56 -9.96
CA VAL A 314 13.40 4.99 -9.97
C VAL A 314 14.37 5.33 -8.83
N GLY A 315 14.22 4.70 -7.67
CA GLY A 315 15.15 4.88 -6.56
C GLY A 315 16.57 4.43 -6.89
N PHE A 316 16.75 3.30 -7.58
CA PHE A 316 18.08 2.89 -8.04
C PHE A 316 18.65 3.85 -9.07
N ILE A 317 17.82 4.31 -10.02
CA ILE A 317 18.23 5.28 -11.05
C ILE A 317 18.73 6.56 -10.38
N PHE A 318 18.06 7.03 -9.32
CA PHE A 318 18.45 8.23 -8.58
C PHE A 318 19.67 8.03 -7.66
N ILE A 319 19.79 6.86 -7.00
CA ILE A 319 20.86 6.60 -6.03
C ILE A 319 22.23 6.43 -6.71
N ILE A 320 22.30 5.74 -7.85
CA ILE A 320 23.58 5.39 -8.47
C ILE A 320 24.40 6.64 -8.88
N PRO A 321 23.84 7.64 -9.57
CA PRO A 321 24.53 8.89 -9.90
C PRO A 321 24.96 9.65 -8.65
N ILE A 322 24.10 9.74 -7.63
CA ILE A 322 24.44 10.37 -6.34
C ILE A 322 25.66 9.71 -5.72
N LEU A 323 25.71 8.37 -5.66
CA LEU A 323 26.87 7.64 -5.15
C LEU A 323 28.13 7.83 -5.99
N THR A 324 27.96 8.01 -7.29
CA THR A 324 29.07 8.23 -8.23
C THR A 324 29.73 9.58 -7.98
N VAL A 325 28.97 10.62 -7.63
CA VAL A 325 29.49 11.97 -7.37
C VAL A 325 29.58 12.32 -5.87
N LEU A 326 29.34 11.35 -4.99
CA LEU A 326 29.20 11.58 -3.55
C LEU A 326 30.51 12.14 -2.95
N PRO A 327 30.48 13.34 -2.36
CA PRO A 327 31.64 13.91 -1.67
C PRO A 327 31.99 13.17 -0.38
N SER A 328 33.13 13.52 0.22
CA SER A 328 33.54 12.95 1.50
C SER A 328 32.54 13.26 2.63
N MET A 329 32.34 12.29 3.54
CA MET A 329 31.41 12.43 4.66
C MET A 329 31.73 13.62 5.58
N ASP A 330 33.02 13.99 5.70
CA ASP A 330 33.48 15.16 6.45
C ASP A 330 32.89 16.47 5.88
N GLN A 331 32.82 16.59 4.56
CA GLN A 331 32.23 17.78 3.91
C GLN A 331 30.71 17.82 4.06
N LEU A 332 30.05 16.67 3.97
CA LEU A 332 28.59 16.56 3.96
C LEU A 332 27.96 16.63 5.35
N LEU A 333 28.64 16.10 6.38
CA LEU A 333 28.06 15.93 7.72
C LEU A 333 28.74 16.78 8.79
N ASP A 334 30.07 16.93 8.72
CA ASP A 334 30.84 17.50 9.84
C ASP A 334 31.09 19.01 9.64
N LYS A 335 31.43 19.44 8.42
CA LYS A 335 31.69 20.85 8.09
C LYS A 335 30.44 21.70 7.89
N ASN A 336 29.34 21.09 7.43
CA ASN A 336 28.11 21.80 7.06
C ASN A 336 26.86 21.15 7.69
N PRO A 337 26.83 20.98 9.03
CA PRO A 337 25.77 20.20 9.70
C PRO A 337 24.37 20.80 9.58
N ASN A 338 24.25 22.08 9.22
CA ASN A 338 22.98 22.79 9.10
C ASN A 338 22.38 22.75 7.68
N ILE A 339 23.09 22.19 6.70
CA ILE A 339 22.66 22.08 5.31
C ILE A 339 22.31 20.63 5.04
N MET A 340 21.20 20.37 4.35
CA MET A 340 20.84 19.01 3.96
C MET A 340 21.93 18.41 3.04
N PRO A 341 22.41 17.18 3.29
CA PRO A 341 23.52 16.60 2.52
C PRO A 341 23.30 16.59 1.01
N ILE A 342 22.05 16.44 0.55
CA ILE A 342 21.74 16.43 -0.88
C ILE A 342 22.04 17.77 -1.58
N ASP A 343 21.81 18.89 -0.89
CA ASP A 343 22.05 20.23 -1.45
C ASP A 343 23.55 20.44 -1.63
N LEU A 344 24.35 19.96 -0.68
CA LEU A 344 25.81 19.96 -0.77
C LEU A 344 26.31 19.06 -1.89
N VAL A 345 25.71 17.87 -2.09
CA VAL A 345 26.04 17.01 -3.23
C VAL A 345 25.82 17.76 -4.54
N PHE A 346 24.67 18.42 -4.71
CA PHE A 346 24.36 19.19 -5.91
C PHE A 346 25.36 20.34 -6.12
N HIS A 347 25.66 21.09 -5.06
CA HIS A 347 26.57 22.22 -5.14
C HIS A 347 28.01 21.79 -5.44
N ILE A 348 28.52 20.79 -4.74
CA ILE A 348 29.90 20.31 -4.88
C ILE A 348 30.10 19.64 -6.25
N ALA A 349 29.14 18.84 -6.72
CA ALA A 349 29.23 18.19 -8.02
C ALA A 349 29.17 19.19 -9.19
N THR A 350 28.34 20.24 -9.06
CA THR A 350 28.14 21.22 -10.16
C THR A 350 29.07 22.42 -10.10
N GLU A 351 29.74 22.65 -8.96
CA GLU A 351 30.52 23.85 -8.64
C GLU A 351 29.74 25.17 -8.89
N SER A 352 28.41 25.12 -8.89
CA SER A 352 27.54 26.25 -9.28
C SER A 352 26.30 26.33 -8.41
N TYR A 353 26.13 27.45 -7.71
CA TYR A 353 24.93 27.73 -6.93
C TYR A 353 23.67 27.80 -7.82
N ILE A 354 23.78 28.32 -9.04
CA ILE A 354 22.63 28.48 -9.94
C ILE A 354 22.10 27.10 -10.35
N ILE A 355 23.00 26.21 -10.79
CA ILE A 355 22.62 24.86 -11.23
C ILE A 355 22.08 24.07 -10.04
N SER A 356 22.78 24.09 -8.90
CA SER A 356 22.34 23.43 -7.67
C SER A 356 20.94 23.86 -7.24
N THR A 357 20.64 25.17 -7.27
CA THR A 357 19.32 25.70 -6.93
C THR A 357 18.25 25.27 -7.94
N LEU A 358 18.57 25.19 -9.23
CA LEU A 358 17.63 24.66 -10.24
C LEU A 358 17.30 23.18 -9.99
N LEU A 359 18.29 22.36 -9.64
CA LEU A 359 18.09 20.96 -9.27
C LEU A 359 17.21 20.83 -8.02
N ALA A 360 17.45 21.68 -7.02
CA ALA A 360 16.65 21.70 -5.82
C ALA A 360 15.19 22.11 -6.10
N ILE A 361 14.93 23.07 -7.00
CA ILE A 361 13.58 23.46 -7.42
C ILE A 361 12.81 22.27 -8.02
N LEU A 362 13.48 21.37 -8.76
CA LEU A 362 12.84 20.16 -9.28
C LEU A 362 12.34 19.25 -8.14
N LEU A 363 13.17 19.05 -7.10
CA LEU A 363 12.78 18.32 -5.89
C LEU A 363 11.66 19.03 -5.11
N VAL A 364 11.68 20.37 -5.02
CA VAL A 364 10.56 21.12 -4.41
C VAL A 364 9.25 20.84 -5.16
N GLY A 365 9.28 20.74 -6.50
CA GLY A 365 8.10 20.33 -7.27
C GLY A 365 7.58 18.95 -6.83
N THR A 366 8.46 17.99 -6.59
CA THR A 366 8.07 16.66 -6.09
C THR A 366 7.44 16.71 -4.70
N VAL A 367 7.92 17.59 -3.80
CA VAL A 367 7.35 17.81 -2.46
C VAL A 367 5.90 18.29 -2.57
N ILE A 368 5.60 19.24 -3.46
CA ILE A 368 4.25 19.76 -3.63
C ILE A 368 3.30 18.66 -4.09
N PHE A 369 3.71 17.85 -5.07
CA PHE A 369 2.92 16.72 -5.54
C PHE A 369 2.70 15.66 -4.46
N GLN A 370 3.75 15.32 -3.70
CA GLN A 370 3.66 14.39 -2.58
C GLN A 370 2.71 14.90 -1.49
N SER A 371 2.75 16.20 -1.20
CA SER A 371 1.86 16.87 -0.23
C SER A 371 0.39 16.81 -0.67
N ILE A 372 0.10 17.01 -1.96
CA ILE A 372 -1.23 16.85 -2.54
C ILE A 372 -1.72 15.40 -2.38
N GLY A 373 -0.87 14.42 -2.70
CA GLY A 373 -1.22 13.00 -2.58
C GLY A 373 -1.48 12.56 -1.14
N ALA A 374 -0.62 12.98 -0.20
CA ALA A 374 -0.76 12.64 1.21
C ALA A 374 -2.01 13.28 1.84
N LEU A 375 -2.32 14.53 1.49
CA LEU A 375 -3.51 15.20 2.02
C LEU A 375 -4.80 14.66 1.38
N THR A 376 -4.74 14.26 0.11
CA THR A 376 -5.85 13.56 -0.58
C THR A 376 -6.17 12.26 0.15
N THR A 377 -5.19 11.37 0.32
CA THR A 377 -5.37 10.08 1.01
C THR A 377 -5.86 10.27 2.45
N ALA A 378 -5.28 11.18 3.22
CA ALA A 378 -5.73 11.51 4.58
C ALA A 378 -7.21 11.93 4.63
N SER A 379 -7.64 12.81 3.71
CA SER A 379 -9.03 13.26 3.65
C SER A 379 -10.02 12.12 3.34
N ARG A 380 -9.62 11.14 2.51
CA ARG A 380 -10.47 9.98 2.18
C ARG A 380 -10.55 9.01 3.34
N THR A 381 -9.47 8.80 4.07
CA THR A 381 -9.48 8.00 5.30
C THR A 381 -10.39 8.62 6.36
N VAL A 382 -10.36 9.95 6.55
CA VAL A 382 -11.29 10.66 7.43
C VAL A 382 -12.74 10.43 7.00
N TYR A 383 -13.04 10.60 5.72
CA TYR A 383 -14.38 10.40 5.17
C TYR A 383 -14.88 8.96 5.42
N ALA A 384 -14.07 7.95 5.08
CA ALA A 384 -14.44 6.55 5.27
C ALA A 384 -14.66 6.20 6.74
N LEU A 385 -13.79 6.67 7.65
CA LEU A 385 -13.94 6.44 9.09
C LEU A 385 -15.14 7.19 9.67
N ALA A 386 -15.43 8.41 9.19
CA ALA A 386 -16.63 9.12 9.60
C ALA A 386 -17.89 8.35 9.19
N ARG A 387 -17.94 7.85 7.95
CA ARG A 387 -19.08 7.09 7.41
C ARG A 387 -19.40 5.88 8.27
N ASP A 388 -18.38 5.15 8.69
CA ASP A 388 -18.52 3.93 9.49
C ASP A 388 -18.70 4.20 11.00
N GLY A 389 -18.83 5.48 11.38
CA GLY A 389 -19.09 5.90 12.75
C GLY A 389 -17.87 5.83 13.67
N ALA A 390 -16.65 5.92 13.14
CA ALA A 390 -15.43 5.93 13.92
C ALA A 390 -15.04 7.31 14.49
N LEU A 391 -15.68 8.38 14.01
CA LEU A 391 -15.41 9.77 14.44
C LEU A 391 -16.62 10.41 15.15
N PRO A 392 -16.40 11.27 16.16
CA PRO A 392 -17.45 12.10 16.74
C PRO A 392 -17.94 13.13 15.72
N TYR A 393 -19.22 13.54 15.81
CA TYR A 393 -19.86 14.44 14.84
C TYR A 393 -19.80 13.93 13.38
N LYS A 394 -19.83 12.61 13.19
CA LYS A 394 -19.70 11.93 11.90
C LYS A 394 -20.50 12.57 10.77
N GLU A 395 -21.74 13.00 11.05
CA GLU A 395 -22.65 13.61 10.08
C GLU A 395 -22.01 14.78 9.32
N LYS A 396 -21.15 15.58 9.98
CA LYS A 396 -20.46 16.72 9.35
C LYS A 396 -19.36 16.29 8.38
N PHE A 397 -18.70 15.16 8.64
CA PHE A 397 -17.53 14.72 7.86
C PHE A 397 -17.91 13.74 6.74
N VAL A 398 -19.10 13.14 6.83
CA VAL A 398 -19.69 12.31 5.78
C VAL A 398 -20.36 13.15 4.69
N THR A 399 -20.66 14.43 4.96
CA THR A 399 -21.26 15.31 3.95
C THR A 399 -20.33 15.46 2.74
N VAL A 400 -20.80 14.97 1.59
CA VAL A 400 -20.15 15.16 0.30
C VAL A 400 -20.90 16.27 -0.44
N ASP A 401 -20.42 17.50 -0.31
CA ASP A 401 -21.02 18.63 -1.00
C ASP A 401 -20.53 18.68 -2.46
N SER A 402 -21.43 18.99 -3.39
CA SER A 402 -21.04 19.34 -4.75
C SER A 402 -20.30 20.69 -4.74
N VAL A 403 -19.08 20.74 -5.28
CA VAL A 403 -18.50 22.00 -5.80
C VAL A 403 -18.62 21.89 -7.30
N GLU A 404 -19.29 22.85 -7.95
CA GLU A 404 -19.16 23.02 -9.41
C GLU A 404 -19.22 21.66 -10.16
N GLU A 405 -20.28 20.87 -9.93
CA GLU A 405 -20.55 19.54 -10.54
C GLU A 405 -19.74 18.32 -10.00
N TYR A 406 -18.95 18.42 -8.92
CA TYR A 406 -18.12 17.31 -8.42
C TYR A 406 -18.35 16.96 -6.93
N LYS A 407 -18.41 15.66 -6.61
CA LYS A 407 -18.55 15.11 -5.26
C LYS A 407 -17.18 14.91 -4.57
N MET A 408 -16.86 15.73 -3.56
CA MET A 408 -15.66 15.57 -2.72
C MET A 408 -15.97 15.82 -1.24
N PRO A 409 -15.38 15.06 -0.29
CA PRO A 409 -15.59 15.30 1.14
C PRO A 409 -14.78 16.52 1.64
N LYS A 410 -15.33 17.73 1.45
CA LYS A 410 -14.70 19.01 1.82
C LYS A 410 -14.37 19.07 3.30
N ASN A 411 -15.33 18.72 4.15
CA ASN A 411 -15.19 18.80 5.60
C ASN A 411 -14.10 17.85 6.11
N ALA A 412 -13.93 16.70 5.44
CA ALA A 412 -12.85 15.77 5.74
C ALA A 412 -11.47 16.31 5.33
N LEU A 413 -11.38 17.02 4.19
CA LEU A 413 -10.17 17.74 3.79
C LEU A 413 -9.81 18.83 4.81
N PHE A 414 -10.76 19.70 5.14
CA PHE A 414 -10.52 20.79 6.10
C PHE A 414 -10.14 20.26 7.49
N LEU A 415 -10.80 19.19 7.97
CA LEU A 415 -10.40 18.54 9.22
C LEU A 415 -8.96 18.06 9.14
N SER A 416 -8.58 17.39 8.04
CA SER A 416 -7.21 16.91 7.86
C SER A 416 -6.20 18.07 7.87
N MET A 417 -6.51 19.17 7.20
CA MET A 417 -5.66 20.37 7.21
C MET A 417 -5.54 20.99 8.60
N VAL A 418 -6.64 21.08 9.35
CA VAL A 418 -6.63 21.63 10.72
C VAL A 418 -5.81 20.74 11.65
N VAL A 419 -5.99 19.42 11.58
CA VAL A 419 -5.23 18.49 12.42
C VAL A 419 -3.75 18.53 12.07
N THR A 420 -3.38 18.50 10.78
CA THR A 420 -1.97 18.58 10.37
C THR A 420 -1.34 19.91 10.77
N ALA A 421 -2.08 21.02 10.65
CA ALA A 421 -1.66 22.34 11.13
C ALA A 421 -1.41 22.38 12.65
N ILE A 422 -2.29 21.79 13.45
CA ILE A 422 -2.12 21.76 14.92
C ILE A 422 -0.91 20.90 15.29
N VAL A 423 -0.78 19.75 14.64
CA VAL A 423 0.32 18.81 14.88
C VAL A 423 1.67 19.43 14.53
N SER A 424 1.77 20.22 13.46
CA SER A 424 3.03 20.87 13.09
C SER A 424 3.52 21.89 14.13
N LEU A 425 2.60 22.53 14.86
CA LEU A 425 2.94 23.46 15.95
C LEU A 425 3.69 22.78 17.11
N LEU A 426 3.64 21.44 17.22
CA LEU A 426 4.44 20.70 18.21
C LEU A 426 5.96 20.96 18.04
N SER A 427 6.40 21.30 16.82
CA SER A 427 7.80 21.67 16.54
C SER A 427 8.26 22.92 17.32
N LEU A 428 7.35 23.81 17.73
CA LEU A 428 7.66 24.97 18.60
C LEU A 428 7.94 24.56 20.05
N VAL A 429 7.40 23.42 20.49
CA VAL A 429 7.50 22.95 21.87
C VAL A 429 8.79 22.14 22.05
N SER A 430 9.02 21.17 21.18
CA SER A 430 10.20 20.31 21.25
C SER A 430 10.50 19.66 19.90
N THR A 431 11.70 19.90 19.40
CA THR A 431 12.21 19.27 18.17
C THR A 431 12.34 17.76 18.33
N SER A 432 12.79 17.28 19.50
CA SER A 432 12.89 15.86 19.82
C SER A 432 11.53 15.16 19.80
N ALA A 433 10.53 15.76 20.47
CA ALA A 433 9.17 15.22 20.48
C ALA A 433 8.55 15.23 19.08
N PHE A 434 8.80 16.28 18.30
CA PHE A 434 8.32 16.39 16.92
C PHE A 434 8.96 15.33 16.02
N SER A 435 10.28 15.13 16.06
CA SER A 435 10.95 14.07 15.29
C SER A 435 10.46 12.66 15.68
N ALA A 436 10.26 12.40 16.96
CA ALA A 436 9.67 11.14 17.43
C ALA A 436 8.27 10.92 16.87
N PHE A 437 7.48 11.98 16.77
CA PHE A 437 6.15 11.95 16.21
C PHE A 437 6.15 11.67 14.69
N LEU A 438 7.12 12.20 13.95
CA LEU A 438 7.31 11.85 12.54
C LEU A 438 7.73 10.38 12.35
N GLY A 439 8.64 9.86 13.19
CA GLY A 439 9.01 8.43 13.18
C GLY A 439 7.81 7.51 13.48
N ALA A 440 6.98 7.90 14.45
CA ALA A 440 5.78 7.17 14.80
C ALA A 440 4.72 7.14 13.67
N SER A 441 4.72 8.12 12.76
CA SER A 441 3.82 8.13 11.59
C SER A 441 4.02 6.89 10.71
N VAL A 442 5.28 6.60 10.38
CA VAL A 442 5.67 5.48 9.55
C VAL A 442 5.34 4.16 10.25
N MET A 443 5.68 4.05 11.53
CA MET A 443 5.37 2.85 12.31
C MET A 443 3.86 2.60 12.36
N SER A 444 3.06 3.66 12.55
CA SER A 444 1.60 3.57 12.58
C SER A 444 1.03 3.07 11.25
N LEU A 445 1.52 3.60 10.11
CA LEU A 445 1.15 3.12 8.78
C LEU A 445 1.57 1.67 8.55
N ALA A 446 2.81 1.31 8.90
CA ALA A 446 3.33 -0.05 8.78
C ALA A 446 2.46 -1.04 9.58
N LEU A 447 2.10 -0.70 10.82
CA LEU A 447 1.20 -1.50 11.65
C LEU A 447 -0.20 -1.59 11.02
N ALA A 448 -0.79 -0.48 10.58
CA ALA A 448 -2.11 -0.48 9.95
C ALA A 448 -2.16 -1.38 8.70
N ASN A 449 -1.09 -1.38 7.90
CA ASN A 449 -0.94 -2.24 6.73
C ASN A 449 -0.65 -3.70 7.09
N GLY A 450 0.09 -3.95 8.17
CA GLY A 450 0.47 -5.30 8.60
C GLY A 450 -0.62 -6.07 9.33
N ILE A 451 -1.50 -5.39 10.08
CA ILE A 451 -2.59 -6.03 10.82
C ILE A 451 -3.48 -6.94 9.95
N PRO A 452 -4.05 -6.50 8.80
CA PRO A 452 -4.86 -7.39 7.98
C PRO A 452 -4.07 -8.59 7.44
N ILE A 453 -2.81 -8.41 7.07
CA ILE A 453 -1.93 -9.48 6.58
C ILE A 453 -1.71 -10.53 7.69
N PHE A 454 -1.41 -10.06 8.90
CA PHE A 454 -1.21 -10.90 10.06
C PHE A 454 -2.48 -11.68 10.43
N ILE A 455 -3.64 -11.01 10.45
CA ILE A 455 -4.93 -11.65 10.69
C ILE A 455 -5.25 -12.70 9.61
N SER A 456 -4.93 -12.42 8.34
CA SER A 456 -5.08 -13.38 7.24
C SER A 456 -4.27 -14.65 7.50
N MET A 457 -3.01 -14.52 7.93
CA MET A 457 -2.17 -15.67 8.29
C MET A 457 -2.73 -16.45 9.47
N LEU A 458 -3.20 -15.77 10.53
CA LEU A 458 -3.77 -16.43 11.71
C LEU A 458 -5.01 -17.27 11.38
N HIS A 459 -5.81 -16.84 10.41
CA HIS A 459 -7.01 -17.56 9.96
C HIS A 459 -6.74 -18.50 8.78
N GLY A 460 -5.47 -18.80 8.48
CA GLY A 460 -5.10 -19.78 7.47
C GLY A 460 -5.32 -19.31 6.03
N ARG A 461 -5.37 -18.00 5.77
CA ARG A 461 -5.63 -17.40 4.45
C ARG A 461 -6.94 -17.87 3.78
N LYS A 462 -7.88 -18.45 4.54
CA LYS A 462 -9.13 -19.00 4.01
C LYS A 462 -10.00 -17.94 3.34
N LYS A 463 -10.07 -16.76 3.95
CA LYS A 463 -10.90 -15.65 3.47
C LYS A 463 -10.34 -14.96 2.23
N VAL A 464 -9.05 -15.12 1.90
CA VAL A 464 -8.47 -14.54 0.66
C VAL A 464 -8.58 -15.46 -0.56
N LYS A 465 -9.07 -16.70 -0.40
CA LYS A 465 -9.28 -17.63 -1.50
C LYS A 465 -10.24 -17.07 -2.56
N GLY A 466 -10.03 -17.38 -3.83
CA GLY A 466 -10.89 -16.89 -4.92
C GLY A 466 -10.72 -15.40 -5.21
N SER A 467 -9.60 -14.79 -4.82
CA SER A 467 -9.29 -13.40 -5.14
C SER A 467 -9.03 -13.20 -6.64
N GLY A 468 -9.31 -12.00 -7.17
CA GLY A 468 -9.01 -11.67 -8.57
C GLY A 468 -7.50 -11.54 -8.85
N PHE A 469 -6.72 -11.16 -7.84
CA PHE A 469 -5.26 -11.20 -7.85
C PHE A 469 -4.78 -12.29 -6.89
N ARG A 470 -4.31 -13.43 -7.42
CA ARG A 470 -3.95 -14.61 -6.63
C ARG A 470 -2.45 -14.76 -6.49
N LEU A 471 -1.96 -14.89 -5.26
CA LEU A 471 -0.56 -15.28 -4.99
C LEU A 471 -0.39 -16.81 -4.93
N ARG A 472 -1.50 -17.56 -4.82
CA ARG A 472 -1.54 -19.03 -4.75
C ARG A 472 -0.55 -19.54 -3.67
N TYR A 473 0.26 -20.54 -4.01
CA TYR A 473 1.29 -21.11 -3.13
C TYR A 473 2.23 -20.07 -2.49
N PHE A 474 2.64 -19.06 -3.27
CA PHE A 474 3.58 -18.05 -2.79
C PHE A 474 2.96 -17.10 -1.76
N GLY A 475 1.63 -17.07 -1.63
CA GLY A 475 0.93 -16.17 -0.71
C GLY A 475 1.32 -16.36 0.76
N TRP A 476 1.66 -17.58 1.18
CA TRP A 476 2.16 -17.82 2.54
C TRP A 476 3.54 -17.22 2.76
N ILE A 477 4.45 -17.38 1.80
CA ILE A 477 5.82 -16.84 1.85
C ILE A 477 5.76 -15.31 1.83
N VAL A 478 4.98 -14.74 0.91
CA VAL A 478 4.79 -13.29 0.76
C VAL A 478 4.22 -12.69 2.04
N ASN A 479 3.16 -13.28 2.62
CA ASN A 479 2.58 -12.78 3.87
C ASN A 479 3.57 -12.88 5.03
N PHE A 480 4.32 -13.98 5.15
CA PHE A 480 5.33 -14.13 6.19
C PHE A 480 6.41 -13.06 6.10
N LEU A 481 6.97 -12.83 4.90
CA LEU A 481 7.97 -11.79 4.67
C LEU A 481 7.41 -10.39 4.91
N ALA A 482 6.15 -10.14 4.53
CA ALA A 482 5.47 -8.88 4.79
C ALA A 482 5.30 -8.61 6.29
N VAL A 483 4.83 -9.59 7.07
CA VAL A 483 4.66 -9.46 8.52
C VAL A 483 6.01 -9.31 9.22
N LEU A 484 7.00 -10.11 8.82
CA LEU A 484 8.38 -10.00 9.32
C LEU A 484 8.91 -8.58 9.09
N TRP A 485 8.70 -8.01 7.90
CA TRP A 485 9.11 -6.66 7.58
C TRP A 485 8.38 -5.59 8.40
N VAL A 486 7.07 -5.74 8.60
CA VAL A 486 6.30 -4.79 9.43
C VAL A 486 6.87 -4.77 10.86
N PHE A 487 7.11 -5.93 11.48
CA PHE A 487 7.71 -5.98 12.81
C PHE A 487 9.16 -5.47 12.82
N ALA A 488 9.97 -5.84 11.83
CA ALA A 488 11.35 -5.39 11.72
C ALA A 488 11.43 -3.87 11.53
N SER A 489 10.64 -3.29 10.63
CA SER A 489 10.63 -1.84 10.36
C SER A 489 10.19 -1.05 11.60
N VAL A 490 9.17 -1.51 12.33
CA VAL A 490 8.75 -0.91 13.62
C VAL A 490 9.91 -0.93 14.62
N GLY A 491 10.61 -2.07 14.77
CA GLY A 491 11.77 -2.16 15.65
C GLY A 491 12.93 -1.26 15.21
N ILE A 492 13.25 -1.25 13.92
CA ILE A 492 14.30 -0.43 13.30
C ILE A 492 14.05 1.06 13.53
N LEU A 493 12.82 1.52 13.35
CA LEU A 493 12.42 2.92 13.53
C LEU A 493 12.38 3.38 14.98
N CYS A 494 12.42 2.46 15.95
CA CYS A 494 12.58 2.80 17.37
C CYS A 494 14.04 3.08 17.74
N LEU A 495 15.00 2.67 16.91
CA LEU A 495 16.41 2.79 17.23
C LEU A 495 16.93 4.19 16.90
N PRO A 496 17.78 4.78 17.76
CA PRO A 496 18.46 6.02 17.43
C PRO A 496 19.52 5.80 16.34
N VAL A 497 19.63 6.76 15.42
CA VAL A 497 20.64 6.76 14.34
C VAL A 497 22.07 6.80 14.91
N VAL A 498 22.27 7.53 16.01
CA VAL A 498 23.56 7.66 16.70
C VAL A 498 23.41 7.25 18.16
N ILE A 499 24.26 6.35 18.65
CA ILE A 499 24.23 5.90 20.06
C ILE A 499 25.24 6.60 20.97
N ARG A 500 26.28 7.20 20.40
CA ARG A 500 27.30 7.91 21.19
C ARG A 500 26.71 9.22 21.73
N GLY A 501 26.84 9.44 23.03
CA GLY A 501 26.35 10.66 23.68
C GLY A 501 24.83 10.74 23.79
N LEU A 502 24.12 9.61 23.82
CA LEU A 502 22.67 9.57 24.02
C LEU A 502 22.26 10.21 25.35
N ASN A 503 21.24 11.07 25.27
CA ASN A 503 20.60 11.78 26.36
C ASN A 503 19.10 11.95 26.03
N ALA A 504 18.33 12.55 26.94
CA ALA A 504 16.89 12.69 26.77
C ALA A 504 16.48 13.53 25.54
N VAL A 505 17.36 14.40 25.04
CA VAL A 505 17.09 15.31 23.91
C VAL A 505 17.34 14.62 22.56
N ASN A 506 18.41 13.83 22.43
CA ASN A 506 18.77 13.16 21.16
C ASN A 506 18.32 11.69 21.07
N MET A 507 17.66 11.16 22.10
CA MET A 507 17.04 9.84 22.05
C MET A 507 15.87 9.80 21.05
N ASN A 508 15.69 8.65 20.40
CA ASN A 508 14.52 8.40 19.57
C ASN A 508 13.32 7.96 20.42
N TRP A 509 12.31 8.81 20.54
CA TRP A 509 11.09 8.57 21.32
C TRP A 509 9.92 8.01 20.51
N ALA A 510 10.14 7.56 19.26
CA ALA A 510 9.06 7.10 18.38
C ALA A 510 8.22 5.97 18.98
N SER A 511 8.85 5.02 19.69
CA SER A 511 8.15 3.93 20.39
C SER A 511 7.13 4.41 21.42
N LEU A 512 7.48 5.46 22.19
CA LEU A 512 6.60 6.07 23.18
C LEU A 512 5.42 6.76 22.49
N VAL A 513 5.65 7.44 21.37
CA VAL A 513 4.58 8.11 20.62
C VAL A 513 3.63 7.09 19.98
N VAL A 514 4.13 5.98 19.44
CA VAL A 514 3.27 4.89 18.94
C VAL A 514 2.44 4.29 20.07
N ALA A 515 3.03 4.07 21.25
CA ALA A 515 2.26 3.64 22.43
C ALA A 515 1.16 4.66 22.80
N ALA A 516 1.44 5.97 22.66
CA ALA A 516 0.43 7.00 22.85
C ALA A 516 -0.68 6.95 21.79
N PHE A 517 -0.37 6.69 20.51
CA PHE A 517 -1.39 6.51 19.46
C PHE A 517 -2.29 5.31 19.75
N VAL A 518 -1.72 4.18 20.15
CA VAL A 518 -2.48 2.99 20.57
C VAL A 518 -3.32 3.29 21.81
N ALA A 519 -2.81 4.06 22.77
CA ALA A 519 -3.57 4.49 23.94
C ALA A 519 -4.76 5.37 23.55
N VAL A 520 -4.58 6.33 22.64
CA VAL A 520 -5.67 7.16 22.10
C VAL A 520 -6.73 6.30 21.42
N ALA A 521 -6.32 5.35 20.56
CA ALA A 521 -7.24 4.41 19.95
C ALA A 521 -7.98 3.55 20.99
N SER A 522 -7.29 3.11 22.05
CA SER A 522 -7.87 2.31 23.13
C SER A 522 -8.90 3.09 23.96
N VAL A 523 -8.59 4.33 24.32
CA VAL A 523 -9.52 5.22 25.03
C VAL A 523 -10.72 5.52 24.15
N GLY A 524 -10.51 5.82 22.87
CA GLY A 524 -11.58 6.02 21.90
C GLY A 524 -12.48 4.78 21.75
N TRP A 525 -11.90 3.58 21.75
CA TRP A 525 -12.65 2.33 21.70
C TRP A 525 -13.55 2.16 22.92
N LEU A 526 -13.01 2.39 24.12
CA LEU A 526 -13.75 2.25 25.37
C LEU A 526 -14.84 3.32 25.54
N ALA A 527 -14.55 4.56 25.17
CA ALA A 527 -15.46 5.69 25.33
C ALA A 527 -16.58 5.72 24.28
N TYR A 528 -16.25 5.42 23.02
CA TYR A 528 -17.17 5.62 21.88
C TYR A 528 -17.27 4.39 20.97
N GLY A 529 -16.14 3.82 20.54
CA GLY A 529 -16.09 2.76 19.53
C GLY A 529 -16.95 1.53 19.85
N LYS A 530 -16.92 1.05 21.11
CA LYS A 530 -17.73 -0.11 21.54
C LYS A 530 -19.23 0.04 21.24
N LYS A 531 -19.76 1.25 21.34
CA LYS A 531 -21.20 1.52 21.18
C LYS A 531 -21.55 2.08 19.79
N GLY A 532 -20.70 2.94 19.23
CA GLY A 532 -21.02 3.72 18.03
C GLY A 532 -20.39 3.24 16.73
N PHE A 533 -19.31 2.46 16.78
CA PHE A 533 -18.61 2.01 15.58
C PHE A 533 -19.27 0.77 14.98
N VAL A 534 -19.79 0.88 13.77
CA VAL A 534 -20.49 -0.22 13.08
C VAL A 534 -19.46 -1.12 12.38
N GLY A 535 -18.49 -0.52 11.71
CA GLY A 535 -17.53 -1.23 10.85
C GLY A 535 -18.10 -1.54 9.47
N PRO A 536 -17.37 -2.28 8.62
CA PRO A 536 -17.87 -2.68 7.31
C PRO A 536 -19.01 -3.70 7.41
N GLU A 537 -20.14 -3.43 6.76
CA GLU A 537 -21.21 -4.41 6.53
C GLU A 537 -21.11 -4.93 5.09
N LEU A 538 -20.86 -6.24 4.97
CA LEU A 538 -20.93 -6.94 3.68
C LEU A 538 -22.40 -7.05 3.27
N ASP A 539 -22.67 -6.90 1.97
CA ASP A 539 -24.02 -7.11 1.42
C ASP A 539 -24.23 -8.62 1.19
N THR A 540 -24.55 -9.34 2.27
CA THR A 540 -24.84 -10.77 2.20
C THR A 540 -26.08 -11.09 1.38
N ASP A 541 -27.00 -10.13 1.20
CA ASP A 541 -28.22 -10.34 0.42
C ASP A 541 -27.87 -10.42 -1.07
N TYR A 542 -26.95 -9.57 -1.55
CA TYR A 542 -26.39 -9.66 -2.91
C TYR A 542 -25.64 -10.97 -3.18
N ILE A 543 -24.87 -11.46 -2.20
CA ILE A 543 -24.13 -12.74 -2.33
C ILE A 543 -25.10 -13.92 -2.40
N ASN A 544 -26.11 -13.93 -1.54
CA ASN A 544 -27.14 -14.98 -1.54
C ASN A 544 -27.96 -14.97 -2.84
N GLU A 545 -28.23 -13.78 -3.41
CA GLU A 545 -28.86 -13.67 -4.73
C GLU A 545 -27.97 -14.23 -5.84
N LEU A 546 -26.67 -13.91 -5.86
CA LEU A 546 -25.73 -14.47 -6.84
C LEU A 546 -25.60 -16.00 -6.70
N GLU A 547 -25.49 -16.53 -5.49
CA GLU A 547 -25.45 -17.98 -5.26
C GLU A 547 -26.76 -18.65 -5.70
N GLN A 548 -27.91 -17.99 -5.52
CA GLN A 548 -29.19 -18.47 -6.07
C GLN A 548 -29.23 -18.41 -7.61
N TYR A 549 -28.64 -17.40 -8.22
CA TYR A 549 -28.53 -17.30 -9.68
C TYR A 549 -27.58 -18.35 -10.26
N GLU A 550 -26.40 -18.56 -9.67
CA GLU A 550 -25.44 -19.61 -10.08
C GLU A 550 -26.07 -21.00 -9.95
N LEU A 551 -26.76 -21.28 -8.85
CA LEU A 551 -27.50 -22.54 -8.68
C LEU A 551 -28.65 -22.70 -9.68
N ALA A 552 -29.33 -21.61 -10.04
CA ALA A 552 -30.37 -21.63 -11.06
C ALA A 552 -29.80 -21.88 -12.46
N ASP A 553 -28.65 -21.30 -12.79
CA ASP A 553 -27.97 -21.46 -14.08
C ASP A 553 -27.37 -22.86 -14.23
N GLU A 554 -26.74 -23.40 -13.17
CA GLU A 554 -26.33 -24.81 -13.13
C GLU A 554 -27.53 -25.75 -13.28
N SER A 555 -28.66 -25.47 -12.60
CA SER A 555 -29.87 -26.30 -12.74
C SER A 555 -30.45 -26.26 -14.15
N ASN A 556 -30.48 -25.09 -14.79
CA ASN A 556 -30.93 -24.94 -16.18
C ASN A 556 -29.97 -25.62 -17.16
N SER A 557 -28.66 -25.55 -16.95
CA SER A 557 -27.67 -26.22 -17.81
C SER A 557 -27.81 -27.75 -17.77
N VAL A 558 -28.07 -28.31 -16.58
CA VAL A 558 -28.33 -29.74 -16.40
C VAL A 558 -29.69 -30.14 -16.98
N GLU A 559 -30.72 -29.29 -16.88
CA GLU A 559 -32.03 -29.56 -17.48
C GLU A 559 -31.99 -29.51 -19.02
N VAL A 560 -31.19 -28.60 -19.60
CA VAL A 560 -30.96 -28.50 -21.05
C VAL A 560 -30.12 -29.69 -21.57
N ASP A 561 -29.12 -30.15 -20.82
CA ASP A 561 -28.35 -31.36 -21.17
C ASP A 561 -29.16 -32.65 -21.00
N LEU A 562 -30.10 -32.71 -20.04
CA LEU A 562 -31.02 -33.83 -19.93
C LEU A 562 -32.04 -33.81 -21.08
N ALA A 563 -32.60 -32.64 -21.42
CA ALA A 563 -33.55 -32.50 -22.52
C ALA A 563 -32.92 -32.83 -23.89
N SER A 564 -31.67 -32.42 -24.13
CA SER A 564 -30.95 -32.75 -25.37
C SER A 564 -30.62 -34.23 -25.50
N ASN A 565 -30.38 -34.94 -24.38
CA ASN A 565 -30.17 -36.38 -24.36
C ASN A 565 -31.47 -37.21 -24.50
N PHE A 566 -32.65 -36.60 -24.35
CA PHE A 566 -33.94 -37.28 -24.57
C PHE A 566 -34.47 -37.13 -26.01
N ASP A 567 -33.98 -36.17 -26.80
CA ASP A 567 -34.41 -35.98 -28.19
C ASP A 567 -33.63 -36.86 -29.20
N ASP A 568 -32.45 -37.38 -28.85
CA ASP A 568 -31.65 -38.24 -29.74
C ASP A 568 -32.19 -39.68 -29.91
N ASP A 569 -33.11 -40.13 -29.03
CA ASP A 569 -33.71 -41.48 -29.10
C ASP A 569 -35.09 -41.52 -29.78
N ALA A 570 -35.59 -40.38 -30.30
CA ALA A 570 -36.95 -40.28 -30.84
C ALA A 570 -37.06 -39.71 -32.27
N THR A 571 -36.05 -39.89 -33.15
CA THR A 571 -36.23 -39.62 -34.59
C THR A 571 -35.51 -40.63 -35.50
N MET A 572 -35.96 -41.88 -35.52
CA MET A 572 -36.01 -42.65 -36.77
C MET A 572 -37.47 -42.70 -37.19
N PHE A 573 -37.81 -42.03 -38.29
CA PHE A 573 -38.91 -42.25 -39.24
C PHE A 573 -39.49 -40.92 -39.76
N ASN A 574 -39.50 -40.83 -41.09
CA ASN A 574 -40.15 -39.85 -41.97
C ASN A 574 -39.40 -38.54 -42.29
N ASN A 575 -38.71 -38.60 -43.43
CA ASN A 575 -38.59 -37.44 -44.33
C ASN A 575 -39.92 -37.26 -45.06
N ASP A 576 -40.54 -36.08 -44.95
CA ASP A 576 -41.12 -35.33 -46.07
C ASP A 576 -41.61 -33.95 -45.58
N GLU A 577 -41.20 -32.91 -46.32
CA GLU A 577 -41.72 -31.53 -46.44
C GLU A 577 -42.40 -30.83 -45.23
N LEU A 578 -41.86 -29.68 -44.81
CA LEU A 578 -42.52 -28.37 -44.97
C LEU A 578 -41.69 -27.20 -44.39
N ASP A 579 -41.66 -26.15 -45.20
CA ASP A 579 -41.14 -24.80 -44.98
C ASP A 579 -41.84 -24.08 -43.80
N LEU A 580 -41.13 -23.18 -43.10
CA LEU A 580 -41.59 -21.89 -42.52
C LEU A 580 -40.74 -21.42 -41.31
N GLY A 581 -40.03 -20.30 -41.48
CA GLY A 581 -39.97 -19.21 -40.49
C GLY A 581 -38.91 -19.28 -39.39
N GLY A 582 -37.67 -18.89 -39.70
CA GLY A 582 -36.67 -18.54 -38.69
C GLY A 582 -36.87 -17.11 -38.17
N THR A 583 -37.27 -16.97 -36.91
CA THR A 583 -36.99 -15.78 -36.09
C THR A 583 -36.02 -16.18 -35.00
N GLU A 584 -34.81 -15.62 -35.05
CA GLU A 584 -33.80 -15.72 -33.98
C GLU A 584 -34.41 -15.21 -32.66
N GLY A 585 -34.45 -16.08 -31.66
CA GLY A 585 -34.80 -15.73 -30.30
C GLY A 585 -33.68 -14.92 -29.67
N GLU A 586 -33.95 -13.65 -29.44
CA GLU A 586 -33.14 -12.73 -28.65
C GLU A 586 -33.06 -13.25 -27.20
N VAL A 587 -31.86 -13.64 -26.75
CA VAL A 587 -31.60 -13.96 -25.34
C VAL A 587 -31.71 -12.64 -24.56
N ASP A 588 -32.86 -12.42 -23.93
CA ASP A 588 -33.17 -11.24 -23.13
C ASP A 588 -32.38 -11.31 -21.81
N ASP A 589 -31.16 -10.77 -21.82
CA ASP A 589 -30.27 -10.66 -20.64
C ASP A 589 -30.83 -9.64 -19.62
N PRO A 590 -31.26 -10.07 -18.43
CA PRO A 590 -31.78 -9.17 -17.40
C PRO A 590 -30.69 -8.30 -16.73
N LEU A 591 -29.40 -8.65 -16.87
CA LEU A 591 -28.27 -7.89 -16.29
C LEU A 591 -28.09 -6.52 -16.97
N ALA A 592 -28.44 -6.41 -18.25
CA ALA A 592 -28.37 -5.15 -18.99
C ALA A 592 -29.47 -4.15 -18.57
N LYS A 593 -30.65 -4.61 -18.14
CA LYS A 593 -31.78 -3.73 -17.78
C LYS A 593 -31.67 -3.09 -16.40
N ARG A 594 -30.83 -3.60 -15.48
CA ARG A 594 -30.61 -2.97 -14.16
C ARG A 594 -29.45 -1.97 -14.10
N GLN A 595 -28.51 -1.99 -15.05
CA GLN A 595 -27.51 -0.91 -15.16
C GLN A 595 -28.11 0.43 -15.62
N VAL A 596 -29.31 0.43 -16.21
CA VAL A 596 -29.98 1.64 -16.72
C VAL A 596 -30.91 2.31 -15.69
N ILE A 597 -31.27 1.63 -14.59
CA ILE A 597 -32.22 2.16 -13.59
C ILE A 597 -31.53 2.92 -12.42
N PHE A 598 -30.19 2.94 -12.36
CA PHE A 598 -29.43 3.71 -11.36
C PHE A 598 -28.73 4.97 -11.91
N THR A 599 -29.22 5.51 -13.02
CA THR A 599 -28.91 6.88 -13.47
C THR A 599 -30.20 7.67 -13.67
N ALA A 600 -30.70 8.24 -12.58
CA ALA A 600 -31.51 9.46 -12.55
C ALA A 600 -31.19 10.22 -11.26
#